data_AF-A0A3N1D6D5-F1
#
_entry.id   AF-A0A3N1D6D5-F1
#
_cell.length_a   1.000
_cell.length_b   1.000
_cell.length_c   1.000
_cell.angle_alpha   90.00
_cell.angle_beta   90.00
_cell.angle_gamma   90.00
#
_symmetry.space_group_name_H-M   'P 1'
#
loop_
_entity.id
_entity.type
_entity.pdbx_description
1 polymer ?
#
loop_
_entity_poly.entity_id
_entity_poly.type
_entity_poly.pdbx_seq_one_letter_code
_entity_poly.pdbx_strand_id
1 'polypeptide(L)'
;MALDHLTLDIESADFIVDLSNVVRNTSLGRGAARLDRFDGLIEGLRRFARDTEVSVYAVADRALLHDRDLTPGERAALQEWAAAGLIEVRPVADDRILEIADLADRMIVTDDNYKEYHRAYPWLTGNRDRFLGPRPDPREPGAVTVRRRTIPEPPEWELSLSEENREIKDAGLRGKDAERLRRTLLGRRWECPEPGCPLFGRPRRGGQPLARFTRKGAVCPTHGGPLADRGRAPRRAQVKVLIEGTVVIRFTLEEGATTPVGRAPLGGGIPLASWLGAGALASMSRSHVELICAAEGVFVRDISSNGTNLRNGDTLTRLTPGRRHTFGPRQEVVLHESVALTLSGRRYFSGEDDEPPPTPPAHADPTMREGRDGRVTGTTRGGRRRGRR
;
A
#
# COMPACT_ATOMS: atom_id res chain seq x y z
N MET A 1 33.82 13.41 -4.31
CA MET A 1 33.30 13.57 -5.69
C MET A 1 31.78 13.57 -5.71
N ALA A 2 31.06 12.73 -4.96
CA ALA A 2 29.59 12.84 -4.91
C ALA A 2 29.04 14.14 -4.29
N LEU A 3 29.82 14.82 -3.45
CA LEU A 3 29.42 16.05 -2.76
C LEU A 3 28.98 17.17 -3.70
N ASP A 4 29.67 17.34 -4.83
CA ASP A 4 29.40 18.42 -5.79
C ASP A 4 28.09 18.18 -6.59
N HIS A 5 27.52 16.98 -6.46
CA HIS A 5 26.27 16.59 -7.10
C HIS A 5 25.06 16.67 -6.15
N LEU A 6 25.26 17.06 -4.89
CA LEU A 6 24.17 17.21 -3.92
C LEU A 6 23.55 18.61 -3.98
N THR A 7 22.22 18.68 -4.02
CA THR A 7 21.47 19.95 -3.94
C THR A 7 20.23 19.79 -3.06
N LEU A 8 19.88 20.85 -2.31
CA LEU A 8 18.58 20.97 -1.63
C LEU A 8 17.61 21.90 -2.37
N ASP A 9 17.95 22.33 -3.57
CA ASP A 9 17.00 22.97 -4.46
C ASP A 9 16.33 21.92 -5.34
N ILE A 10 15.06 21.65 -5.03
CA ILE A 10 14.20 20.69 -5.74
C ILE A 10 14.08 21.03 -7.22
N GLU A 11 14.05 22.31 -7.58
CA GLU A 11 13.87 22.74 -8.96
C GLU A 11 15.11 22.43 -9.80
N SER A 12 16.30 22.63 -9.22
CA SER A 12 17.58 22.32 -9.84
C SER A 12 17.90 20.83 -9.94
N ALA A 13 17.33 20.00 -9.06
CA ALA A 13 17.66 18.58 -8.97
C ALA A 13 17.16 17.78 -10.20
N ASP A 14 18.03 16.96 -10.78
CA ASP A 14 17.66 16.03 -11.85
C ASP A 14 16.94 14.78 -11.30
N PHE A 15 17.37 14.30 -10.13
CA PHE A 15 16.85 13.10 -9.50
C PHE A 15 16.60 13.30 -8.00
N ILE A 16 15.59 12.62 -7.47
CA ILE A 16 15.39 12.44 -6.04
C ILE A 16 16.00 11.10 -5.64
N VAL A 17 16.83 11.07 -4.60
CA VAL A 17 17.52 9.85 -4.17
C VAL A 17 17.08 9.46 -2.77
N ASP A 18 16.61 8.23 -2.63
CA ASP A 18 16.46 7.56 -1.34
C ASP A 18 17.83 7.09 -0.83
N LEU A 19 18.51 7.96 -0.10
CA LEU A 19 19.89 7.73 0.33
C LEU A 19 19.98 6.54 1.30
N SER A 20 18.99 6.41 2.19
CA SER A 20 18.86 5.26 3.09
C SER A 20 18.81 3.95 2.34
N ASN A 21 17.96 3.85 1.32
CA ASN A 21 17.79 2.65 0.52
C ASN A 21 19.08 2.30 -0.22
N VAL A 22 19.71 3.27 -0.89
CA VAL A 22 20.94 3.07 -1.66
C VAL A 22 22.09 2.61 -0.77
N VAL A 23 22.33 3.30 0.34
CA VAL A 23 23.42 2.99 1.28
C VAL A 23 23.24 1.61 1.90
N ARG A 24 22.00 1.18 2.15
CA ARG A 24 21.68 -0.15 2.71
C ARG A 24 21.48 -1.25 1.66
N ASN A 25 21.56 -0.94 0.37
CA ASN A 25 21.27 -1.91 -0.68
C ASN A 25 22.40 -2.94 -0.82
N THR A 26 22.20 -4.10 -0.19
CA THR A 26 23.16 -5.22 -0.21
C THR A 26 23.31 -5.87 -1.58
N SER A 27 22.40 -5.61 -2.53
CA SER A 27 22.59 -6.07 -3.90
C SER A 27 23.72 -5.31 -4.61
N LEU A 28 24.02 -4.06 -4.21
CA LEU A 28 25.08 -3.22 -4.81
C LEU A 28 26.50 -3.58 -4.36
N GLY A 29 26.65 -4.49 -3.40
CA GLY A 29 27.96 -4.92 -2.91
C GLY A 29 27.88 -5.57 -1.52
N ARG A 30 28.98 -6.15 -1.05
CA ARG A 30 29.04 -6.84 0.25
C ARG A 30 28.88 -5.87 1.43
N GLY A 31 28.23 -6.33 2.51
CA GLY A 31 28.01 -5.58 3.75
C GLY A 31 26.57 -5.07 3.89
N ALA A 32 26.18 -4.67 5.10
CA ALA A 32 24.82 -4.21 5.38
C ALA A 32 24.60 -2.76 4.92
N ALA A 33 25.43 -1.80 5.36
CA ALA A 33 25.38 -0.41 4.93
C ALA A 33 26.77 0.09 4.51
N ARG A 34 26.87 0.85 3.41
CA ARG A 34 28.13 1.47 2.94
C ARG A 34 27.85 2.75 2.14
N LEU A 35 28.61 3.81 2.43
CA LEU A 35 28.42 5.12 1.80
C LEU A 35 28.97 5.17 0.37
N ASP A 36 30.00 4.39 0.05
CA ASP A 36 30.60 4.32 -1.30
C ASP A 36 29.62 3.84 -2.39
N ARG A 37 28.55 3.14 -2.01
CA ARG A 37 27.43 2.82 -2.90
C ARG A 37 26.77 4.07 -3.49
N PHE A 38 26.77 5.17 -2.74
CA PHE A 38 26.25 6.45 -3.22
C PHE A 38 27.19 7.08 -4.25
N ASP A 39 28.50 7.05 -4.03
CA ASP A 39 29.47 7.50 -5.05
C ASP A 39 29.31 6.72 -6.36
N GLY A 40 29.18 5.39 -6.26
CA GLY A 40 28.90 4.54 -7.43
C GLY A 40 27.58 4.89 -8.11
N LEU A 41 26.53 5.19 -7.34
CA LEU A 41 25.24 5.60 -7.87
C LEU A 41 25.35 6.89 -8.70
N ILE A 42 26.05 7.91 -8.21
CA ILE A 42 26.23 9.18 -8.92
C ILE A 42 26.86 8.92 -10.30
N GLU A 43 27.92 8.12 -10.35
CA GLU A 43 28.53 7.76 -11.63
C GLU A 43 27.58 6.97 -12.55
N GLY A 44 26.76 6.08 -11.97
CA GLY A 44 25.70 5.39 -12.70
C GLY A 44 24.65 6.35 -13.29
N LEU A 45 24.24 7.37 -12.54
CA LEU A 45 23.30 8.40 -12.98
C LEU A 45 23.89 9.27 -14.10
N ARG A 46 25.16 9.67 -13.99
CA ARG A 46 25.87 10.43 -15.03
C ARG A 46 25.85 9.69 -16.36
N ARG A 47 26.15 8.39 -16.35
CA ARG A 47 26.11 7.53 -17.54
C ARG A 47 24.70 7.38 -18.11
N PHE A 48 23.70 7.28 -17.23
CA PHE A 48 22.29 7.13 -17.63
C PHE A 48 21.74 8.40 -18.26
N ALA A 49 21.97 9.56 -17.63
CA ALA A 49 21.56 10.88 -18.12
C ALA A 49 22.41 11.36 -19.31
N ARG A 50 23.61 10.77 -19.49
CA ARG A 50 24.66 11.26 -20.41
C ARG A 50 25.08 12.71 -20.09
N ASP A 51 25.09 13.01 -18.80
CA ASP A 51 25.43 14.32 -18.26
C ASP A 51 26.44 14.16 -17.12
N THR A 52 27.53 14.91 -17.17
CA THR A 52 28.56 14.86 -16.14
C THR A 52 28.19 15.69 -14.92
N GLU A 53 27.26 16.62 -15.05
CA GLU A 53 26.87 17.62 -14.03
C GLU A 53 25.55 17.27 -13.34
N VAL A 54 25.12 16.00 -13.41
CA VAL A 54 23.89 15.53 -12.73
C VAL A 54 23.85 16.00 -11.29
N SER A 55 22.72 16.55 -10.89
CA SER A 55 22.43 16.96 -9.52
C SER A 55 21.34 16.09 -8.91
N VAL A 56 21.45 15.82 -7.61
CA VAL A 56 20.51 14.97 -6.88
C VAL A 56 20.03 15.62 -5.58
N TYR A 57 18.72 15.49 -5.35
CA TYR A 57 18.08 15.80 -4.08
C TYR A 57 18.06 14.53 -3.23
N ALA A 58 19.00 14.40 -2.30
CA ALA A 58 19.11 13.20 -1.47
C ALA A 58 18.35 13.35 -0.14
N VAL A 59 17.47 12.39 0.15
CA VAL A 59 16.72 12.31 1.40
C VAL A 59 17.16 11.08 2.18
N ALA A 60 17.41 11.24 3.48
CA ALA A 60 17.82 10.15 4.36
C ALA A 60 16.92 10.03 5.59
N ASP A 61 16.72 8.79 6.05
CA ASP A 61 16.17 8.58 7.39
C ASP A 61 17.19 9.01 8.43
N ARG A 62 16.72 9.65 9.49
CA ARG A 62 17.53 10.03 10.64
C ARG A 62 18.27 8.85 11.26
N ALA A 63 17.69 7.65 11.17
CA ALA A 63 18.33 6.42 11.65
C ALA A 63 19.64 6.11 10.91
N LEU A 64 19.81 6.55 9.65
CA LEU A 64 21.04 6.33 8.88
C LEU A 64 22.26 7.04 9.51
N LEU A 65 22.07 8.23 10.09
CA LEU A 65 23.14 8.99 10.76
C LEU A 65 23.77 8.27 11.96
N HIS A 66 23.08 7.25 12.48
CA HIS A 66 23.47 6.47 13.64
C HIS A 66 23.61 4.97 13.32
N ASP A 67 23.64 4.63 12.04
CA ASP A 67 23.69 3.24 11.60
C ASP A 67 25.02 2.60 12.02
N ARG A 68 24.94 1.50 12.76
CA ARG A 68 26.11 0.81 13.30
C ARG A 68 26.84 0.00 12.24
N ASP A 69 26.18 -0.29 11.12
CA ASP A 69 26.78 -1.02 10.01
C ASP A 69 27.71 -0.12 9.18
N LEU A 70 27.58 1.21 9.29
CA LEU A 70 28.52 2.18 8.73
C LEU A 70 29.80 2.27 9.58
N THR A 71 30.91 2.65 8.96
CA THR A 71 32.13 3.01 9.69
C THR A 71 31.95 4.34 10.44
N PRO A 72 32.76 4.62 11.48
CA PRO A 72 32.74 5.93 12.13
C PRO A 72 32.97 7.11 11.17
N GLY A 73 33.84 6.94 10.16
CA GLY A 73 34.12 7.97 9.15
C GLY A 73 32.92 8.24 8.26
N GLU A 74 32.24 7.20 7.75
CA GLU A 74 31.03 7.37 6.93
C GLU A 74 29.89 8.02 7.71
N ARG A 75 29.72 7.67 8.99
CA ARG A 75 28.74 8.36 9.85
C ARG A 75 29.08 9.84 10.05
N ALA A 76 30.35 10.16 10.29
CA ALA A 76 30.78 11.55 10.45
C ALA A 76 30.54 12.34 9.16
N ALA A 77 30.85 11.76 7.99
CA ALA A 77 30.58 12.37 6.69
C ALA A 77 29.08 12.64 6.48
N LEU A 78 28.20 11.66 6.75
CA LEU A 78 26.74 11.87 6.63
C LEU A 78 26.22 12.95 7.59
N GLN A 79 26.76 13.01 8.81
CA GLN A 79 26.41 14.06 9.78
C GLN A 79 26.86 15.44 9.30
N GLU A 80 28.04 15.53 8.70
CA GLU A 80 28.55 16.75 8.07
C GLU A 80 27.69 17.16 6.88
N TRP A 81 27.31 16.24 5.99
CA TRP A 81 26.41 16.53 4.87
C TRP A 81 25.07 17.07 5.34
N ALA A 82 24.51 16.49 6.40
CA ALA A 82 23.28 16.97 7.01
C ALA A 82 23.44 18.36 7.64
N ALA A 83 24.54 18.59 8.38
CA ALA A 83 24.81 19.88 9.02
C ALA A 83 25.10 21.00 8.01
N ALA A 84 25.72 20.67 6.89
CA ALA A 84 25.99 21.58 5.77
C ALA A 84 24.77 21.81 4.87
N GLY A 85 23.64 21.12 5.10
CA GLY A 85 22.45 21.25 4.27
C GLY A 85 22.63 20.71 2.85
N LEU A 86 23.35 19.60 2.70
CA LEU A 86 23.53 18.90 1.41
C LEU A 86 22.54 17.75 1.22
N ILE A 87 21.96 17.25 2.31
CA ILE A 87 20.95 16.19 2.31
C ILE A 87 19.78 16.57 3.23
N GLU A 88 18.56 16.17 2.87
CA GLU A 88 17.40 16.35 3.75
C GLU A 88 17.28 15.14 4.69
N VAL A 89 17.25 15.37 6.00
CA VAL A 89 17.14 14.29 6.99
C VAL A 89 15.78 14.30 7.67
N ARG A 90 15.05 13.20 7.54
CA ARG A 90 13.68 13.05 8.08
C ARG A 90 13.56 11.90 9.06
N PRO A 91 12.57 11.91 9.97
CA PRO A 91 12.29 10.72 10.80
C PRO A 91 11.99 9.48 9.94
N VAL A 92 11.26 9.68 8.84
CA VAL A 92 10.94 8.73 7.78
C VAL A 92 11.13 9.47 6.45
N ALA A 93 11.98 8.94 5.56
CA ALA A 93 12.34 9.58 4.30
C ALA A 93 11.23 9.45 3.24
N ASP A 94 10.58 8.30 3.16
CA ASP A 94 9.62 7.93 2.10
C ASP A 94 8.53 8.98 1.88
N ASP A 95 7.86 9.43 2.96
CA ASP A 95 6.82 10.47 2.91
C ASP A 95 7.29 11.72 2.14
N ARG A 96 8.51 12.16 2.42
CA ARG A 96 9.08 13.37 1.82
C ARG A 96 9.52 13.15 0.38
N ILE A 97 10.11 11.98 0.07
CA ILE A 97 10.51 11.61 -1.30
C ILE A 97 9.30 11.61 -2.22
N LEU A 98 8.20 10.99 -1.78
CA LEU A 98 6.97 10.89 -2.55
C LEU A 98 6.27 12.24 -2.71
N GLU A 99 6.22 13.05 -1.64
CA GLU A 99 5.70 14.42 -1.68
C GLU A 99 6.44 15.27 -2.74
N ILE A 100 7.77 15.27 -2.71
CA ILE A 100 8.57 16.06 -3.67
C ILE A 100 8.37 15.54 -5.09
N ALA A 101 8.37 14.22 -5.29
CA ALA A 101 8.20 13.63 -6.62
C ALA A 101 6.83 13.93 -7.22
N ASP A 102 5.79 13.99 -6.40
CA ASP A 102 4.44 14.34 -6.84
C ASP A 102 4.37 15.81 -7.28
N LEU A 103 4.97 16.71 -6.49
CA LEU A 103 4.97 18.15 -6.76
C LEU A 103 5.88 18.56 -7.93
N ALA A 104 7.06 17.96 -8.04
CA ALA A 104 8.13 18.40 -8.94
C ALA A 104 8.29 17.53 -10.20
N ASP A 105 7.52 16.45 -10.34
CA ASP A 105 7.62 15.51 -11.46
C ASP A 105 9.06 15.01 -11.73
N ARG A 106 9.79 14.69 -10.64
CA ARG A 106 11.17 14.20 -10.73
C ARG A 106 11.23 12.68 -10.61
N MET A 107 12.24 12.10 -11.26
CA MET A 107 12.51 10.67 -11.14
C MET A 107 13.10 10.34 -9.76
N ILE A 108 12.59 9.28 -9.14
CA ILE A 108 13.05 8.74 -7.86
C ILE A 108 14.03 7.59 -8.11
N VAL A 109 15.16 7.62 -7.43
CA VAL A 109 16.13 6.53 -7.38
C VAL A 109 15.96 5.74 -6.08
N THR A 110 15.43 4.52 -6.19
CA THR A 110 15.24 3.60 -5.06
C THR A 110 15.10 2.14 -5.52
N ASP A 111 15.38 1.19 -4.64
CA ASP A 111 14.97 -0.22 -4.80
C ASP A 111 13.66 -0.56 -4.06
N ASP A 112 13.11 0.38 -3.27
CA ASP A 112 11.84 0.21 -2.55
C ASP A 112 10.62 0.24 -3.50
N ASN A 113 9.56 -0.44 -3.09
CA ASN A 113 8.26 -0.43 -3.76
C ASN A 113 7.22 0.44 -3.05
N TYR A 114 7.56 1.05 -1.91
CA TYR A 114 6.68 1.95 -1.15
C TYR A 114 5.30 1.34 -0.84
N LYS A 115 5.30 0.05 -0.45
CA LYS A 115 4.06 -0.75 -0.29
C LYS A 115 3.03 -0.10 0.63
N GLU A 116 3.49 0.57 1.68
CA GLU A 116 2.63 1.26 2.66
C GLU A 116 2.07 2.61 2.17
N TYR A 117 2.50 3.09 1.00
CA TYR A 117 2.14 4.41 0.45
C TYR A 117 1.22 4.35 -0.78
N HIS A 118 0.97 3.18 -1.37
CA HIS A 118 0.14 3.05 -2.58
C HIS A 118 -1.26 3.68 -2.46
N ARG A 119 -1.85 3.70 -1.27
CA ARG A 119 -3.16 4.34 -1.06
C ARG A 119 -3.07 5.86 -0.92
N ALA A 120 -2.02 6.36 -0.27
CA ALA A 120 -1.80 7.80 -0.13
C ALA A 120 -1.34 8.44 -1.46
N TYR A 121 -0.62 7.67 -2.29
CA TYR A 121 -0.09 8.10 -3.57
C TYR A 121 -0.50 7.11 -4.69
N PRO A 122 -1.73 7.20 -5.22
CA PRO A 122 -2.24 6.26 -6.22
C PRO A 122 -1.40 6.18 -7.50
N TRP A 123 -0.66 7.24 -7.84
CA TRP A 123 0.23 7.30 -9.00
C TRP A 123 1.43 6.34 -8.92
N LEU A 124 1.69 5.73 -7.76
CA LEU A 124 2.71 4.70 -7.59
C LEU A 124 2.37 3.42 -8.34
N THR A 125 1.11 3.00 -8.29
CA THR A 125 0.66 1.69 -8.78
C THR A 125 0.90 1.56 -10.28
N GLY A 126 1.73 0.60 -10.68
CA GLY A 126 2.05 0.34 -12.08
C GLY A 126 2.96 1.39 -12.73
N ASN A 127 3.47 2.37 -11.99
CA ASN A 127 4.27 3.46 -12.56
C ASN A 127 5.57 2.93 -13.19
N ARG A 128 5.83 3.31 -14.44
CA ARG A 128 6.99 2.85 -15.22
C ARG A 128 8.00 3.97 -15.52
N ASP A 129 7.61 5.22 -15.28
CA ASP A 129 8.25 6.38 -15.89
C ASP A 129 9.04 7.22 -14.90
N ARG A 130 8.70 7.14 -13.60
CA ARG A 130 9.31 7.97 -12.54
C ARG A 130 10.33 7.25 -11.67
N PHE A 131 10.66 5.98 -11.91
CA PHE A 131 11.52 5.23 -10.99
C PHE A 131 12.77 4.66 -11.66
N LEU A 132 13.91 4.82 -10.99
CA LEU A 132 15.18 4.19 -11.30
C LEU A 132 15.59 3.25 -10.16
N GLY A 133 15.98 2.03 -10.52
CA GLY A 133 16.59 1.07 -9.59
C GLY A 133 18.11 1.02 -9.79
N PRO A 134 18.92 1.25 -8.75
CA PRO A 134 20.35 1.00 -8.80
C PRO A 134 20.62 -0.51 -8.85
N ARG A 135 21.62 -0.94 -9.64
CA ARG A 135 22.05 -2.33 -9.80
C ARG A 135 23.58 -2.38 -9.92
N PRO A 136 24.23 -3.48 -9.51
CA PRO A 136 25.63 -3.71 -9.85
C PRO A 136 25.85 -3.64 -11.35
N ASP A 137 26.94 -3.02 -11.79
CA ASP A 137 27.38 -3.14 -13.17
C ASP A 137 27.86 -4.58 -13.41
N PRO A 138 27.29 -5.31 -14.40
CA PRO A 138 27.74 -6.67 -14.70
C PRO A 138 29.14 -6.73 -15.31
N ARG A 139 29.69 -5.60 -15.78
CA ARG A 139 31.00 -5.51 -16.46
C ARG A 139 32.11 -5.01 -15.56
N GLU A 140 31.79 -4.27 -14.51
CA GLU A 140 32.77 -3.62 -13.63
C GLU A 140 32.41 -3.88 -12.15
N PRO A 141 33.17 -4.74 -11.44
CA PRO A 141 32.91 -5.05 -10.05
C PRO A 141 32.94 -3.81 -9.16
N GLY A 142 31.87 -3.58 -8.40
CA GLY A 142 31.74 -2.44 -7.49
C GLY A 142 31.19 -1.17 -8.14
N ALA A 143 31.08 -1.11 -9.48
CA ALA A 143 30.37 -0.04 -10.15
C ALA A 143 28.86 -0.24 -10.06
N VAL A 144 28.11 0.87 -10.10
CA VAL A 144 26.65 0.87 -10.08
C VAL A 144 26.14 1.39 -11.42
N THR A 145 25.11 0.73 -11.96
CA THR A 145 24.30 1.22 -13.07
C THR A 145 22.89 1.47 -12.58
N VAL A 146 22.16 2.36 -13.24
CA VAL A 146 20.74 2.59 -12.97
C VAL A 146 19.89 2.15 -14.15
N ARG A 147 18.68 1.66 -13.86
CA ARG A 147 17.71 1.28 -14.89
C ARG A 147 16.32 1.74 -14.49
N ARG A 148 15.50 2.10 -15.47
CA ARG A 148 14.06 2.29 -15.25
C ARG A 148 13.46 1.04 -14.63
N ARG A 149 12.66 1.22 -13.59
CA ARG A 149 11.92 0.16 -12.91
C ARG A 149 10.44 0.47 -12.95
N THR A 150 9.64 -0.59 -12.86
CA THR A 150 8.19 -0.48 -12.64
C THR A 150 7.92 -0.69 -11.16
N ILE A 151 7.13 0.19 -10.56
CA ILE A 151 6.55 -0.07 -9.25
C ILE A 151 5.43 -1.10 -9.43
N PRO A 152 5.52 -2.25 -8.75
CA PRO A 152 4.54 -3.32 -8.92
C PRO A 152 3.15 -2.86 -8.45
N GLU A 153 2.12 -3.58 -8.89
CA GLU A 153 0.77 -3.45 -8.36
C GLU A 153 0.59 -4.52 -7.28
N PRO A 154 0.84 -4.20 -5.99
CA PRO A 154 0.69 -5.19 -4.93
C PRO A 154 -0.78 -5.58 -4.78
N PRO A 155 -1.08 -6.87 -4.52
CA PRO A 155 -2.44 -7.29 -4.21
C PRO A 155 -2.93 -6.65 -2.91
N GLU A 156 -4.24 -6.46 -2.79
CA GLU A 156 -4.88 -5.70 -1.70
C GLU A 156 -4.60 -6.26 -0.29
N TRP A 157 -4.34 -7.56 -0.16
CA TRP A 157 -3.94 -8.16 1.12
C TRP A 157 -2.54 -7.73 1.55
N GLU A 158 -1.62 -7.54 0.61
CA GLU A 158 -0.24 -7.15 0.88
C GLU A 158 -0.15 -5.69 1.31
N LEU A 159 -0.94 -4.82 0.68
CA LEU A 159 -1.10 -3.42 1.12
C LEU A 159 -1.55 -3.35 2.57
N SER A 160 -2.63 -4.05 2.92
CA SER A 160 -3.12 -4.04 4.31
C SER A 160 -2.18 -4.68 5.31
N LEU A 161 -1.43 -5.71 4.94
CA LEU A 161 -0.38 -6.24 5.80
C LEU A 161 0.75 -5.22 6.03
N SER A 162 1.07 -4.42 5.02
CA SER A 162 2.15 -3.43 5.11
C SER A 162 1.75 -2.25 6.00
N GLU A 163 0.53 -1.74 5.84
CA GLU A 163 -0.08 -0.74 6.74
C GLU A 163 -0.12 -1.24 8.19
N GLU A 164 -0.56 -2.49 8.37
CA GLU A 164 -0.57 -3.14 9.68
C GLU A 164 0.82 -3.11 10.34
N ASN A 165 1.85 -3.46 9.57
CA ASN A 165 3.22 -3.52 10.05
C ASN A 165 3.74 -2.14 10.44
N ARG A 166 3.35 -1.08 9.72
CA ARG A 166 3.71 0.31 10.03
C ARG A 166 3.11 0.71 11.37
N GLU A 167 1.80 0.56 11.51
CA GLU A 167 1.06 0.84 12.75
C GLU A 167 1.64 0.08 13.97
N ILE A 168 2.04 -1.19 13.81
CA ILE A 168 2.73 -1.97 14.86
C ILE A 168 4.06 -1.37 15.26
N LYS A 169 4.86 -0.94 14.28
CA LYS A 169 6.15 -0.29 14.55
C LYS A 169 5.94 1.04 15.27
N ASP A 170 4.90 1.78 14.92
CA ASP A 170 4.55 3.07 15.53
C ASP A 170 4.02 2.90 16.95
N ALA A 171 3.31 1.80 17.21
CA ALA A 171 2.94 1.38 18.55
C ALA A 171 4.13 0.93 19.42
N GLY A 172 5.34 0.79 18.88
CA GLY A 172 6.56 0.53 19.65
C GLY A 172 7.04 -0.92 19.64
N LEU A 173 6.42 -1.80 18.86
CA LEU A 173 6.92 -3.18 18.66
C LEU A 173 7.95 -3.19 17.52
N ARG A 174 9.21 -2.90 17.86
CA ARG A 174 10.35 -2.82 16.94
C ARG A 174 11.44 -3.84 17.30
N GLY A 175 12.21 -4.28 16.30
CA GLY A 175 13.42 -5.10 16.51
C GLY A 175 13.22 -6.62 16.40
N LYS A 176 14.28 -7.39 16.72
CA LYS A 176 14.35 -8.84 16.47
C LYS A 176 13.32 -9.66 17.27
N ASP A 177 13.01 -9.23 18.49
CA ASP A 177 12.00 -9.88 19.34
C ASP A 177 10.56 -9.46 19.01
N ALA A 178 10.39 -8.46 18.14
CA ALA A 178 9.09 -7.87 17.84
C ALA A 178 8.12 -8.90 17.27
N GLU A 179 8.55 -9.82 16.39
CA GLU A 179 7.63 -10.79 15.78
C GLU A 179 7.08 -11.81 16.81
N ARG A 180 7.91 -12.21 17.78
CA ARG A 180 7.46 -13.08 18.88
C ARG A 180 6.48 -12.32 19.78
N LEU A 181 6.84 -11.11 20.21
CA LEU A 181 5.99 -10.27 21.06
C LEU A 181 4.70 -9.89 20.35
N ARG A 182 4.76 -9.58 19.05
CA ARG A 182 3.62 -9.31 18.17
C ARG A 182 2.61 -10.45 18.25
N ARG A 183 3.03 -11.69 18.01
CA ARG A 183 2.13 -12.85 18.06
C ARG A 183 1.48 -13.02 19.43
N THR A 184 2.23 -12.81 20.50
CA THR A 184 1.72 -12.98 21.87
C THR A 184 0.80 -11.84 22.30
N LEU A 185 1.14 -10.58 21.98
CA LEU A 185 0.49 -9.38 22.52
C LEU A 185 -0.71 -8.91 21.69
N LEU A 186 -0.66 -9.08 20.35
CA LEU A 186 -1.78 -8.69 19.48
C LEU A 186 -2.98 -9.64 19.59
N GLY A 187 -2.77 -10.86 20.06
CA GLY A 187 -3.84 -11.83 20.31
C GLY A 187 -4.53 -11.64 21.67
N ARG A 188 -4.20 -10.59 22.42
CA ARG A 188 -4.75 -10.33 23.77
C ARG A 188 -5.77 -9.22 23.74
N ARG A 189 -6.72 -9.31 24.67
CA ARG A 189 -7.66 -8.23 24.98
C ARG A 189 -7.10 -7.44 26.15
N TRP A 190 -6.97 -6.13 25.95
CA TRP A 190 -6.48 -5.19 26.94
C TRP A 190 -7.62 -4.38 27.54
N GLU A 191 -7.46 -3.89 28.76
CA GLU A 191 -8.43 -3.01 29.41
C GLU A 191 -7.68 -1.92 30.18
N CYS A 192 -8.10 -0.67 30.01
CA CYS A 192 -7.55 0.43 30.78
C CYS A 192 -8.30 0.52 32.12
N PRO A 193 -7.57 0.62 33.26
CA PRO A 193 -8.20 0.75 34.57
C PRO A 193 -8.95 2.08 34.72
N GLU A 194 -8.63 3.09 33.91
CA GLU A 194 -9.31 4.39 33.93
C GLU A 194 -10.77 4.25 33.47
N PRO A 195 -11.75 4.58 34.34
CA PRO A 195 -13.16 4.54 33.98
C PRO A 195 -13.47 5.45 32.79
N GLY A 196 -14.25 4.95 31.84
CA GLY A 196 -14.66 5.74 30.68
C GLY A 196 -13.56 5.94 29.62
N CYS A 197 -12.46 5.19 29.68
CA CYS A 197 -11.44 5.24 28.64
C CYS A 197 -12.06 5.01 27.25
N PRO A 198 -11.90 5.94 26.29
CA PRO A 198 -12.58 5.85 24.99
C PRO A 198 -12.05 4.70 24.14
N LEU A 199 -10.77 4.34 24.31
CA LEU A 199 -10.09 3.35 23.47
C LEU A 199 -10.06 1.95 24.10
N PHE A 200 -9.87 1.87 25.43
CA PHE A 200 -9.64 0.61 26.15
C PHE A 200 -10.60 0.42 27.34
N GLY A 201 -11.72 1.13 27.37
CA GLY A 201 -12.77 0.96 28.37
C GLY A 201 -13.63 -0.30 28.16
N ARG A 202 -14.88 -0.27 28.64
CA ARG A 202 -15.83 -1.40 28.50
C ARG A 202 -16.01 -1.82 27.02
N PRO A 203 -16.29 -3.11 26.76
CA PRO A 203 -16.22 -3.68 25.42
C PRO A 203 -17.08 -2.92 24.40
N ARG A 204 -16.44 -2.45 23.33
CA ARG A 204 -17.10 -1.93 22.13
C ARG A 204 -17.33 -3.08 21.15
N ARG A 205 -18.40 -3.01 20.36
CA ARG A 205 -18.48 -3.76 19.09
C ARG A 205 -17.46 -3.14 18.11
N GLY A 206 -16.82 -3.95 17.27
CA GLY A 206 -15.87 -3.46 16.25
C GLY A 206 -14.38 -3.72 16.52
N GLY A 207 -14.00 -4.25 17.69
CA GLY A 207 -12.62 -4.61 17.98
C GLY A 207 -11.94 -3.61 18.91
N GLN A 208 -10.63 -3.76 19.10
CA GLN A 208 -9.85 -2.95 20.03
C GLN A 208 -8.71 -2.28 19.29
N PRO A 209 -8.50 -0.95 19.47
CA PRO A 209 -7.37 -0.27 18.88
C PRO A 209 -6.04 -0.86 19.36
N LEU A 210 -4.99 -0.63 18.59
CA LEU A 210 -3.66 -1.11 18.93
C LEU A 210 -3.15 -0.41 20.20
N ALA A 211 -2.76 -1.20 21.20
CA ALA A 211 -2.11 -0.67 22.40
C ALA A 211 -0.73 -0.13 22.06
N ARG A 212 -0.25 0.85 22.84
CA ARG A 212 1.16 1.24 22.78
C ARG A 212 1.98 0.24 23.59
N PHE A 213 3.12 -0.17 23.07
CA PHE A 213 4.02 -1.12 23.71
C PHE A 213 5.32 -0.45 24.12
N THR A 214 5.71 -0.74 25.36
CA THR A 214 6.99 -0.29 25.92
C THR A 214 7.74 -1.50 26.46
N ARG A 215 8.98 -1.29 26.96
CA ARG A 215 9.71 -2.34 27.69
C ARG A 215 8.96 -2.89 28.91
N LYS A 216 8.00 -2.13 29.46
CA LYS A 216 7.19 -2.52 30.63
C LYS A 216 5.89 -3.25 30.26
N GLY A 217 5.58 -3.41 28.97
CA GLY A 217 4.34 -4.03 28.48
C GLY A 217 3.41 -3.05 27.75
N ALA A 218 2.14 -3.44 27.63
CA ALA A 218 1.10 -2.67 26.97
C ALA A 218 0.64 -1.49 27.84
N VAL A 219 0.57 -0.30 27.25
CA VAL A 219 0.16 0.95 27.90
C VAL A 219 -0.96 1.63 27.10
N CYS A 220 -1.86 2.31 27.81
CA CYS A 220 -2.94 3.06 27.21
C CYS A 220 -2.35 4.28 26.47
N PRO A 221 -2.60 4.46 25.17
CA PRO A 221 -2.10 5.62 24.44
C PRO A 221 -2.75 6.93 24.91
N THR A 222 -3.96 6.87 25.48
CA THR A 222 -4.66 8.06 26.03
C THR A 222 -4.17 8.43 27.42
N HIS A 223 -4.07 7.46 28.33
CA HIS A 223 -3.81 7.73 29.75
C HIS A 223 -2.37 7.43 30.20
N GLY A 224 -1.55 6.81 29.35
CA GLY A 224 -0.15 6.44 29.65
C GLY A 224 0.03 5.31 30.67
N GLY A 225 -1.02 4.94 31.41
CA GLY A 225 -1.00 3.86 32.41
C GLY A 225 -0.95 2.45 31.80
N PRO A 226 -0.52 1.44 32.58
CA PRO A 226 -0.49 0.06 32.13
C PRO A 226 -1.90 -0.46 31.82
N LEU A 227 -2.02 -1.25 30.77
CA LEU A 227 -3.25 -1.96 30.43
C LEU A 227 -3.32 -3.30 31.15
N ALA A 228 -4.49 -3.66 31.65
CA ALA A 228 -4.78 -4.97 32.20
C ALA A 228 -5.04 -5.98 31.08
N ASP A 229 -4.40 -7.15 31.15
CA ASP A 229 -4.66 -8.27 30.25
C ASP A 229 -5.95 -9.00 30.66
N ARG A 230 -6.92 -9.07 29.75
CA ARG A 230 -8.23 -9.72 29.93
C ARG A 230 -8.34 -11.05 29.19
N GLY A 231 -7.22 -11.62 28.73
CA GLY A 231 -7.18 -12.92 28.09
C GLY A 231 -7.10 -12.83 26.57
N ARG A 232 -7.41 -13.95 25.90
CA ARG A 232 -7.37 -14.05 24.44
C ARG A 232 -8.46 -13.18 23.81
N ALA A 233 -8.10 -12.39 22.82
CA ALA A 233 -9.07 -11.69 21.97
C ALA A 233 -9.78 -12.72 21.05
N PRO A 234 -11.11 -12.63 20.86
CA PRO A 234 -11.80 -13.42 19.85
C PRO A 234 -11.19 -13.18 18.47
N ARG A 235 -11.13 -14.23 17.65
CA ARG A 235 -10.65 -14.08 16.27
C ARG A 235 -11.56 -13.14 15.51
N ARG A 236 -10.93 -12.29 14.69
CA ARG A 236 -11.59 -11.40 13.76
C ARG A 236 -10.94 -11.53 12.40
N ALA A 237 -11.70 -11.26 11.35
CA ALA A 237 -11.16 -11.14 10.01
C ALA A 237 -11.98 -10.14 9.22
N GLN A 238 -11.33 -9.12 8.67
CA GLN A 238 -11.97 -8.21 7.75
C GLN A 238 -12.00 -8.81 6.34
N VAL A 239 -13.17 -8.80 5.75
CA VAL A 239 -13.41 -9.17 4.36
C VAL A 239 -13.61 -7.89 3.57
N LYS A 240 -13.02 -7.83 2.37
CA LYS A 240 -13.20 -6.74 1.42
C LYS A 240 -13.94 -7.27 0.21
N VAL A 241 -14.90 -6.48 -0.27
CA VAL A 241 -15.63 -6.75 -1.51
C VAL A 241 -14.96 -5.94 -2.61
N LEU A 242 -14.52 -6.64 -3.66
CA LEU A 242 -13.98 -6.05 -4.86
C LEU A 242 -15.03 -6.09 -5.97
N ILE A 243 -15.29 -4.94 -6.59
CA ILE A 243 -16.06 -4.80 -7.81
C ILE A 243 -15.13 -4.26 -8.89
N GLU A 244 -14.94 -5.03 -9.96
CA GLU A 244 -14.03 -4.68 -11.07
C GLU A 244 -12.61 -4.33 -10.56
N GLY A 245 -12.14 -5.08 -9.55
CA GLY A 245 -10.83 -4.87 -8.92
C GLY A 245 -10.79 -3.75 -7.87
N THR A 246 -11.86 -2.98 -7.69
CA THR A 246 -11.92 -1.87 -6.73
C THR A 246 -12.61 -2.29 -5.44
N VAL A 247 -12.03 -1.96 -4.28
CA VAL A 247 -12.64 -2.24 -2.97
C VAL A 247 -13.82 -1.29 -2.72
N VAL A 248 -15.03 -1.83 -2.62
CA VAL A 248 -16.28 -1.07 -2.44
C VAL A 248 -16.98 -1.28 -1.11
N ILE A 249 -16.64 -2.34 -0.37
CA ILE A 249 -17.17 -2.59 0.98
C ILE A 249 -16.08 -3.27 1.81
N ARG A 250 -16.01 -2.92 3.08
CA ARG A 250 -15.26 -3.65 4.11
C ARG A 250 -16.23 -4.06 5.22
N PHE A 251 -16.07 -5.26 5.76
CA PHE A 251 -16.83 -5.70 6.92
C PHE A 251 -16.04 -6.72 7.73
N THR A 252 -16.27 -6.75 9.04
CA THR A 252 -15.56 -7.65 9.95
C THR A 252 -16.39 -8.89 10.28
N LEU A 253 -15.76 -10.06 10.15
CA LEU A 253 -16.25 -11.31 10.70
C LEU A 253 -15.72 -11.51 12.12
N GLU A 254 -16.58 -11.93 13.04
CA GLU A 254 -16.21 -12.28 14.42
C GLU A 254 -16.25 -13.80 14.63
N GLU A 255 -15.39 -14.32 15.51
CA GLU A 255 -15.35 -15.74 15.88
C GLU A 255 -16.74 -16.23 16.31
N GLY A 256 -17.20 -17.33 15.70
CA GLY A 256 -18.52 -17.91 15.91
C GLY A 256 -19.61 -17.37 14.98
N ALA A 257 -19.36 -16.29 14.24
CA ALA A 257 -20.32 -15.74 13.30
C ALA A 257 -20.34 -16.50 11.96
N THR A 258 -21.55 -16.67 11.41
CA THR A 258 -21.79 -17.08 10.02
C THR A 258 -22.50 -15.93 9.32
N THR A 259 -21.86 -15.36 8.30
CA THR A 259 -22.34 -14.15 7.62
C THR A 259 -22.68 -14.48 6.17
N PRO A 260 -23.97 -14.48 5.77
CA PRO A 260 -24.35 -14.66 4.38
C PRO A 260 -23.99 -13.41 3.56
N VAL A 261 -23.44 -13.61 2.38
CA VAL A 261 -23.07 -12.56 1.42
C VAL A 261 -23.72 -12.88 0.09
N GLY A 262 -24.31 -11.89 -0.55
CA GLY A 262 -24.93 -12.07 -1.86
C GLY A 262 -25.62 -10.81 -2.32
N ARG A 263 -26.45 -10.94 -3.36
CA ARG A 263 -27.18 -9.80 -3.93
C ARG A 263 -28.06 -9.11 -2.87
N ALA A 264 -28.84 -9.89 -2.13
CA ALA A 264 -29.77 -9.40 -1.12
C ALA A 264 -30.08 -10.51 -0.10
N PRO A 265 -29.13 -10.85 0.79
CA PRO A 265 -29.28 -11.91 1.77
C PRO A 265 -30.35 -11.56 2.81
N LEU A 266 -31.09 -12.56 3.27
CA LEU A 266 -32.06 -12.42 4.36
C LEU A 266 -31.36 -12.51 5.72
N GLY A 267 -31.92 -11.87 6.75
CA GLY A 267 -31.50 -12.08 8.14
C GLY A 267 -30.19 -11.41 8.57
N GLY A 268 -29.82 -10.27 7.97
CA GLY A 268 -28.67 -9.47 8.44
C GLY A 268 -27.32 -9.83 7.82
N GLY A 269 -27.31 -10.38 6.60
CA GLY A 269 -26.10 -10.58 5.81
C GLY A 269 -25.56 -9.31 5.16
N ILE A 270 -24.52 -9.45 4.32
CA ILE A 270 -23.92 -8.35 3.56
C ILE A 270 -24.57 -8.26 2.17
N PRO A 271 -25.43 -7.25 1.91
CA PRO A 271 -26.05 -7.05 0.61
C PRO A 271 -25.10 -6.36 -0.35
N LEU A 272 -25.00 -6.88 -1.57
CA LEU A 272 -24.15 -6.33 -2.62
C LEU A 272 -24.92 -5.59 -3.72
N ALA A 273 -26.25 -5.76 -3.82
CA ALA A 273 -27.06 -5.29 -4.95
C ALA A 273 -26.82 -3.83 -5.39
N SER A 274 -26.59 -2.91 -4.46
CA SER A 274 -26.35 -1.49 -4.76
C SER A 274 -25.05 -1.20 -5.52
N TRP A 275 -24.14 -2.18 -5.59
CA TRP A 275 -22.82 -2.06 -6.22
C TRP A 275 -22.68 -2.92 -7.47
N LEU A 276 -23.70 -3.73 -7.80
CA LEU A 276 -23.61 -4.70 -8.89
C LEU A 276 -24.10 -4.08 -10.21
N GLY A 277 -23.31 -4.26 -11.27
CA GLY A 277 -23.79 -4.07 -12.64
C GLY A 277 -24.86 -5.11 -13.04
N ALA A 278 -25.58 -4.86 -14.13
CA ALA A 278 -26.73 -5.66 -14.56
C ALA A 278 -26.42 -7.16 -14.72
N GLY A 279 -25.26 -7.52 -15.27
CA GLY A 279 -24.83 -8.92 -15.44
C GLY A 279 -24.64 -9.64 -14.09
N ALA A 280 -23.89 -9.02 -13.18
CA ALA A 280 -23.70 -9.54 -11.82
C ALA A 280 -25.02 -9.63 -11.06
N LEU A 281 -25.92 -8.65 -11.22
CA LEU A 281 -27.22 -8.61 -10.56
C LEU A 281 -28.15 -9.75 -11.02
N ALA A 282 -28.06 -10.15 -12.29
CA ALA A 282 -28.81 -11.27 -12.87
C ALA A 282 -28.23 -12.63 -12.46
N SER A 283 -26.90 -12.73 -12.34
CA SER A 283 -26.21 -13.98 -12.05
C SER A 283 -26.04 -14.28 -10.56
N MET A 284 -25.90 -13.28 -9.70
CA MET A 284 -25.65 -13.53 -8.28
C MET A 284 -26.92 -13.90 -7.52
N SER A 285 -26.88 -15.04 -6.82
CA SER A 285 -27.93 -15.47 -5.90
C SER A 285 -28.17 -14.45 -4.77
N ARG A 286 -29.39 -14.44 -4.22
CA ARG A 286 -29.78 -13.55 -3.10
C ARG A 286 -28.83 -13.72 -1.90
N SER A 287 -28.66 -14.95 -1.44
CA SER A 287 -27.54 -15.39 -0.62
C SER A 287 -26.67 -16.26 -1.51
N HIS A 288 -25.40 -15.91 -1.68
CA HIS A 288 -24.50 -16.56 -2.64
C HIS A 288 -23.46 -17.42 -1.94
N VAL A 289 -22.83 -16.86 -0.90
CA VAL A 289 -21.92 -17.60 -0.03
C VAL A 289 -22.24 -17.32 1.43
N GLU A 290 -21.76 -18.20 2.30
CA GLU A 290 -21.65 -17.92 3.73
C GLU A 290 -20.20 -17.89 4.14
N LEU A 291 -19.82 -16.83 4.85
CA LEU A 291 -18.51 -16.69 5.44
C LEU A 291 -18.57 -17.07 6.91
N ILE A 292 -17.69 -17.96 7.33
CA ILE A 292 -17.66 -18.53 8.67
C ILE A 292 -16.31 -18.20 9.29
N CYS A 293 -16.31 -17.44 10.39
CA CYS A 293 -15.11 -17.19 11.18
C CYS A 293 -15.12 -18.08 12.42
N ALA A 294 -14.09 -18.89 12.58
CA ALA A 294 -13.91 -19.79 13.70
C ALA A 294 -12.48 -19.70 14.23
N ALA A 295 -12.19 -20.31 15.38
CA ALA A 295 -10.88 -20.22 16.01
C ALA A 295 -9.74 -20.62 15.04
N GLU A 296 -9.95 -21.66 14.24
CA GLU A 296 -9.00 -22.25 13.31
C GLU A 296 -8.84 -21.45 12.01
N GLY A 297 -9.86 -20.75 11.53
CA GLY A 297 -9.80 -20.12 10.20
C GLY A 297 -10.99 -19.25 9.84
N VAL A 298 -10.85 -18.60 8.69
CA VAL A 298 -12.00 -18.11 7.92
C VAL A 298 -12.28 -19.10 6.81
N PHE A 299 -13.56 -19.32 6.55
CA PHE A 299 -14.01 -20.29 5.59
C PHE A 299 -15.17 -19.73 4.78
N VAL A 300 -15.31 -20.27 3.58
CA VAL A 300 -16.39 -19.98 2.67
C VAL A 300 -17.18 -21.25 2.40
N ARG A 301 -18.51 -21.12 2.36
CA ARG A 301 -19.43 -22.15 1.90
C ARG A 301 -20.25 -21.59 0.74
N ASP A 302 -20.20 -22.28 -0.41
CA ASP A 302 -21.03 -21.92 -1.57
C ASP A 302 -22.46 -22.40 -1.36
N ILE A 303 -23.41 -21.48 -1.39
CA ILE A 303 -24.86 -21.75 -1.30
C ILE A 303 -25.61 -21.18 -2.52
N SER A 304 -24.87 -20.81 -3.56
CA SER A 304 -25.41 -20.18 -4.75
C SER A 304 -25.97 -21.19 -5.74
N SER A 305 -26.80 -20.70 -6.66
CA SER A 305 -27.32 -21.50 -7.78
C SER A 305 -26.34 -21.56 -8.95
N ASN A 306 -25.54 -20.50 -9.16
CA ASN A 306 -24.64 -20.38 -10.32
C ASN A 306 -23.20 -20.81 -10.00
N GLY A 307 -22.93 -21.10 -8.74
CA GLY A 307 -21.67 -21.58 -8.19
C GLY A 307 -20.65 -20.48 -7.95
N THR A 308 -19.72 -20.79 -7.06
CA THR A 308 -18.63 -19.91 -6.64
C THR A 308 -17.28 -20.51 -7.03
N ASN A 309 -16.33 -19.66 -7.40
CA ASN A 309 -14.94 -20.08 -7.60
C ASN A 309 -14.03 -19.53 -6.51
N LEU A 310 -12.93 -20.23 -6.24
CA LEU A 310 -11.82 -19.77 -5.41
C LEU A 310 -10.59 -19.59 -6.30
N ARG A 311 -10.07 -18.37 -6.35
CA ARG A 311 -8.83 -18.03 -7.03
C ARG A 311 -7.67 -18.11 -6.04
N ASN A 312 -6.57 -18.73 -6.44
CA ASN A 312 -5.33 -18.80 -5.69
C ASN A 312 -4.15 -18.63 -6.66
N GLY A 313 -3.58 -17.43 -6.72
CA GLY A 313 -2.70 -17.04 -7.83
C GLY A 313 -3.43 -17.19 -9.17
N ASP A 314 -2.79 -17.86 -10.11
CA ASP A 314 -3.36 -18.10 -11.46
C ASP A 314 -4.36 -19.27 -11.51
N THR A 315 -4.54 -20.00 -10.40
CA THR A 315 -5.44 -21.16 -10.36
C THR A 315 -6.84 -20.74 -9.95
N LEU A 316 -7.84 -21.11 -10.76
CA LEU A 316 -9.25 -20.93 -10.45
C LEU A 316 -9.93 -22.30 -10.24
N THR A 317 -10.48 -22.53 -9.06
CA THR A 317 -11.12 -23.80 -8.69
C THR A 317 -12.57 -23.57 -8.30
N ARG A 318 -13.50 -24.31 -8.91
CA ARG A 318 -14.91 -24.27 -8.52
C ARG A 318 -15.10 -24.91 -7.14
N LEU A 319 -15.79 -24.21 -6.25
CA LEU A 319 -16.12 -24.72 -4.92
C LEU A 319 -17.17 -25.84 -5.03
N THR A 320 -17.12 -26.78 -4.09
CA THR A 320 -18.15 -27.80 -3.96
C THR A 320 -19.34 -27.19 -3.20
N PRO A 321 -20.55 -27.13 -3.79
CA PRO A 321 -21.71 -26.54 -3.13
C PRO A 321 -21.99 -27.18 -1.76
N GLY A 322 -22.34 -26.34 -0.78
CA GLY A 322 -22.64 -26.75 0.59
C GLY A 322 -21.43 -27.17 1.43
N ARG A 323 -20.25 -27.38 0.83
CA ARG A 323 -19.02 -27.75 1.54
C ARG A 323 -18.28 -26.51 2.05
N ARG A 324 -17.66 -26.65 3.22
CA ARG A 324 -16.78 -25.63 3.80
C ARG A 324 -15.40 -25.71 3.16
N HIS A 325 -14.89 -24.59 2.66
CA HIS A 325 -13.56 -24.44 2.10
C HIS A 325 -12.77 -23.38 2.87
N THR A 326 -11.48 -23.61 3.08
CA THR A 326 -10.59 -22.62 3.71
C THR A 326 -10.47 -21.39 2.81
N PHE A 327 -10.59 -20.21 3.42
CA PHE A 327 -10.43 -18.93 2.76
C PHE A 327 -9.30 -18.16 3.45
N GLY A 328 -8.18 -17.98 2.73
CA GLY A 328 -6.98 -17.31 3.21
C GLY A 328 -6.73 -15.94 2.54
N PRO A 329 -5.81 -15.13 3.09
CA PRO A 329 -5.52 -13.78 2.60
C PRO A 329 -4.90 -13.71 1.20
N ARG A 330 -4.35 -14.81 0.68
CA ARG A 330 -3.81 -14.88 -0.69
C ARG A 330 -4.82 -15.39 -1.72
N GLN A 331 -6.06 -15.59 -1.30
CA GLN A 331 -7.12 -16.15 -2.13
C GLN A 331 -8.21 -15.12 -2.37
N GLU A 332 -8.98 -15.36 -3.42
CA GLU A 332 -10.18 -14.58 -3.71
C GLU A 332 -11.36 -15.53 -3.91
N VAL A 333 -12.47 -15.24 -3.24
CA VAL A 333 -13.74 -15.92 -3.50
C VAL A 333 -14.43 -15.14 -4.61
N VAL A 334 -14.47 -15.71 -5.81
CA VAL A 334 -15.02 -15.10 -7.02
C VAL A 334 -16.49 -15.52 -7.14
N LEU A 335 -17.38 -14.56 -6.90
CA LEU A 335 -18.85 -14.73 -6.97
C LEU A 335 -19.38 -14.49 -8.39
N HIS A 336 -18.66 -13.65 -9.15
CA HIS A 336 -18.91 -13.27 -10.54
C HIS A 336 -17.58 -12.79 -11.14
N GLU A 337 -17.45 -12.73 -12.48
CA GLU A 337 -16.22 -12.23 -13.13
C GLU A 337 -15.79 -10.84 -12.66
N SER A 338 -16.77 -9.98 -12.32
CA SER A 338 -16.56 -8.63 -11.81
C SER A 338 -16.67 -8.51 -10.28
N VAL A 339 -16.95 -9.59 -9.54
CA VAL A 339 -17.22 -9.54 -8.09
C VAL A 339 -16.41 -10.59 -7.34
N ALA A 340 -15.53 -10.13 -6.46
CA ALA A 340 -14.71 -10.99 -5.64
C ALA A 340 -14.71 -10.56 -4.17
N LEU A 341 -14.42 -11.50 -3.28
CA LEU A 341 -14.15 -11.25 -1.87
C LEU A 341 -12.69 -11.60 -1.60
N THR A 342 -11.98 -10.76 -0.86
CA THR A 342 -10.64 -11.07 -0.33
C THR A 342 -10.59 -10.84 1.17
N LEU A 343 -9.70 -11.55 1.87
CA LEU A 343 -9.41 -11.23 3.26
C LEU A 343 -8.37 -10.13 3.33
N SER A 344 -8.57 -9.19 4.24
CA SER A 344 -7.53 -8.23 4.61
C SER A 344 -6.28 -8.97 5.09
N GLY A 345 -5.10 -8.48 4.72
CA GLY A 345 -3.84 -8.98 5.27
C GLY A 345 -3.60 -8.58 6.73
N ARG A 346 -4.41 -7.66 7.27
CA ARG A 346 -4.41 -7.28 8.68
C ARG A 346 -4.80 -8.47 9.57
N ARG A 347 -4.10 -8.61 10.69
CA ARG A 347 -4.26 -9.62 11.74
C ARG A 347 -4.83 -9.04 13.02
N TYR A 348 -4.68 -7.74 13.27
CA TYR A 348 -5.46 -6.98 14.24
C TYR A 348 -6.36 -5.96 13.55
N PHE A 349 -7.43 -5.57 14.24
CA PHE A 349 -8.43 -4.64 13.74
C PHE A 349 -8.79 -3.65 14.84
N SER A 350 -8.76 -2.36 14.49
CA SER A 350 -9.32 -1.30 15.30
C SER A 350 -10.81 -1.13 14.97
N GLY A 351 -11.59 -0.59 15.91
CA GLY A 351 -13.02 -0.33 15.68
C GLY A 351 -13.32 0.72 14.62
N GLU A 352 -12.31 1.45 14.13
CA GLU A 352 -12.43 2.47 13.09
C GLU A 352 -12.31 1.85 11.67
N ASP A 353 -11.84 0.60 11.56
CA ASP A 353 -11.59 -0.06 10.28
C ASP A 353 -12.87 -0.59 9.59
N ASP A 354 -14.03 -0.50 10.25
CA ASP A 354 -15.34 -0.92 9.73
C ASP A 354 -16.04 0.17 8.90
N GLU A 355 -15.37 1.29 8.60
CA GLU A 355 -15.97 2.38 7.82
C GLU A 355 -16.18 1.94 6.35
N PRO A 356 -17.42 2.01 5.82
CA PRO A 356 -17.66 1.75 4.41
C PRO A 356 -16.88 2.77 3.58
N PRO A 357 -16.33 2.40 2.40
CA PRO A 357 -15.71 3.39 1.54
C PRO A 357 -16.74 4.44 1.11
N PRO A 358 -16.28 5.65 0.74
CA PRO A 358 -17.16 6.73 0.31
C PRO A 358 -18.12 6.25 -0.77
N THR A 359 -19.37 6.69 -0.67
CA THR A 359 -20.42 6.40 -1.65
C THR A 359 -19.92 6.81 -3.04
N PRO A 360 -20.08 5.96 -4.08
CA PRO A 360 -19.63 6.29 -5.41
C PRO A 360 -20.32 7.59 -5.86
N PRO A 361 -19.62 8.46 -6.61
CA PRO A 361 -20.27 9.61 -7.21
C PRO A 361 -21.47 9.11 -8.02
N ALA A 362 -22.64 9.72 -7.78
CA ALA A 362 -23.79 9.51 -8.64
C ALA A 362 -23.31 9.71 -10.08
N HIS A 363 -23.59 8.74 -10.96
CA HIS A 363 -23.25 8.81 -12.37
C HIS A 363 -23.55 10.22 -12.87
N ALA A 364 -22.51 10.99 -13.15
CA ALA A 364 -22.67 12.29 -13.78
C ALA A 364 -23.30 11.99 -15.14
N ASP A 365 -24.51 12.53 -15.35
CA ASP A 365 -25.14 12.51 -16.67
C ASP A 365 -24.10 12.93 -17.71
N PRO A 366 -23.98 12.20 -18.83
CA PRO A 366 -22.99 12.50 -19.83
C PRO A 366 -23.19 13.93 -20.30
N THR A 367 -22.23 14.79 -19.96
CA THR A 367 -22.18 16.16 -20.48
C THR A 367 -22.01 16.05 -21.98
N MET A 368 -23.10 16.30 -22.70
CA MET A 368 -23.11 16.48 -24.15
C MET A 368 -22.09 17.55 -24.50
N ARG A 369 -20.95 17.15 -25.08
CA ARG A 369 -20.02 18.08 -25.70
C ARG A 369 -20.70 18.62 -26.96
N GLU A 370 -21.16 19.86 -26.89
CA GLU A 370 -21.50 20.65 -28.06
C GLU A 370 -20.28 20.71 -29.00
N GLY A 371 -20.50 20.28 -30.24
CA GLY A 371 -19.51 20.31 -31.30
C GLY A 371 -19.06 21.74 -31.59
N ARG A 372 -17.80 22.03 -31.31
CA ARG A 372 -17.10 23.18 -31.89
C ARG A 372 -16.64 22.79 -33.29
N ASP A 373 -17.45 23.14 -34.29
CA ASP A 373 -17.02 23.20 -35.68
C ASP A 373 -15.91 24.25 -35.82
N GLY A 374 -14.70 23.76 -36.09
CA GLY A 374 -13.55 24.58 -36.44
C GLY A 374 -12.88 24.02 -37.68
N ARG A 375 -13.24 24.54 -38.86
CA ARG A 375 -12.38 24.45 -40.04
C ARG A 375 -12.34 25.78 -40.79
N VAL A 376 -11.21 26.45 -40.61
CA VAL A 376 -10.76 27.66 -41.28
C VAL A 376 -10.05 27.26 -42.58
N THR A 377 -10.49 27.89 -43.69
CA THR A 377 -9.80 28.29 -44.94
C THR A 377 -8.86 27.29 -45.63
N GLY A 378 -8.86 27.09 -46.95
CA GLY A 378 -9.41 27.87 -48.06
C GLY A 378 -8.44 27.72 -49.24
N THR A 379 -8.92 27.67 -50.48
CA THR A 379 -8.15 28.21 -51.62
C THR A 379 -9.03 28.44 -52.84
N THR A 380 -8.68 29.54 -53.48
CA THR A 380 -9.27 30.29 -54.57
C THR A 380 -9.15 29.62 -55.95
N ARG A 381 -10.10 29.99 -56.83
CA ARG A 381 -10.01 30.32 -58.27
C ARG A 381 -10.74 29.39 -59.23
N GLY A 382 -11.50 30.04 -60.12
CA GLY A 382 -11.76 29.54 -61.48
C GLY A 382 -13.20 29.71 -61.92
N GLY A 383 -13.58 30.94 -62.29
CA GLY A 383 -14.86 31.15 -62.97
C GLY A 383 -14.86 30.54 -64.36
N ARG A 384 -16.05 30.14 -64.84
CA ARG A 384 -16.48 30.35 -66.23
C ARG A 384 -17.98 30.12 -66.40
N ARG A 385 -18.56 31.04 -67.16
CA ARG A 385 -19.93 31.12 -67.66
C ARG A 385 -20.36 29.92 -68.52
N ARG A 386 -21.69 29.72 -68.57
CA ARG A 386 -22.61 29.21 -69.62
C ARG A 386 -23.56 28.21 -68.92
N GLY A 387 -24.88 28.30 -68.94
CA GLY A 387 -25.83 29.00 -69.79
C GLY A 387 -26.85 27.98 -70.32
N ARG A 388 -28.15 28.37 -70.35
CA ARG A 388 -29.32 27.67 -70.92
C ARG A 388 -29.91 26.57 -70.02
N ARG A 389 -31.22 26.37 -69.94
CA ARG A 389 -32.41 27.06 -70.48
C ARG A 389 -33.59 26.59 -69.63
#